data_AF-Q0FEA2-F1
#
_entry.id   AF-Q0FEA2-F1
#
_cell.length_a   1.000
_cell.length_b   1.000
_cell.length_c   1.000
_cell.angle_alpha   90.00
_cell.angle_beta   90.00
_cell.angle_gamma   90.00
#
_symmetry.space_group_name_H-M   'P 1'
#
loop_
_entity.id
_entity.type
_entity.pdbx_description
1 polymer ?
#
loop_
_entity_poly.entity_id
_entity_poly.type
_entity_poly.pdbx_seq_one_letter_code
_entity_poly.pdbx_strand_id
1 'polypeptide(L)'
;MDIKNILLFLISSILLIACKAEIVELDIKAKDVFAAVDGEDGVIEFEAQFSNFGELDEEARAQVEALENILTKFMEIDGFEIENTDMGYDIILEGEMPISNKKLDATYYILVSSSELFDGYTFLELKTGDDFNNLSNQMSAINFMLSPDEFHPTKIKLKGKDVQVLIPATEIDGKAYLFYEGVINGRISMKFEGGVFDKTGAGLFLKEN
;
A
#
# COMPACT_ATOMS: atom_id res chain seq x y z
N MET A 1 -39.10 -16.06 -27.60
CA MET A 1 -38.13 -15.25 -26.86
C MET A 1 -36.77 -15.69 -27.37
N ASP A 2 -36.23 -14.95 -28.33
CA ASP A 2 -35.14 -15.42 -29.18
C ASP A 2 -33.81 -15.45 -28.43
N ILE A 3 -33.08 -16.57 -28.59
CA ILE A 3 -31.73 -16.81 -28.06
C ILE A 3 -30.73 -15.72 -28.49
N LYS A 4 -31.07 -14.92 -29.52
CA LYS A 4 -30.28 -13.75 -29.95
C LYS A 4 -30.29 -12.58 -28.98
N ASN A 5 -31.27 -12.47 -28.09
CA ASN A 5 -31.35 -11.37 -27.12
C ASN A 5 -30.76 -11.70 -25.75
N ILE A 6 -30.28 -12.93 -25.54
CA ILE A 6 -29.57 -13.33 -24.30
C ILE A 6 -28.06 -13.05 -24.42
N LEU A 7 -27.55 -12.85 -25.64
CA LEU A 7 -26.13 -12.58 -25.88
C LEU A 7 -25.74 -11.09 -25.77
N LEU A 8 -26.68 -10.21 -25.39
CA LEU A 8 -26.44 -8.77 -25.21
C LEU A 8 -26.35 -8.34 -23.73
N PHE A 9 -26.13 -9.32 -22.83
CA PHE A 9 -25.92 -9.07 -21.39
C PHE A 9 -24.50 -9.44 -20.93
N LEU A 10 -23.60 -9.75 -21.87
CA LEU A 10 -22.30 -10.36 -21.58
C LEU A 10 -21.08 -9.52 -21.99
N ILE A 11 -21.26 -8.22 -22.23
CA ILE A 11 -20.18 -7.25 -22.51
C ILE A 11 -20.33 -5.99 -21.63
N SER A 12 -20.79 -6.17 -20.39
CA SER A 12 -20.66 -5.15 -19.32
C SER A 12 -19.58 -5.56 -18.31
N SER A 13 -18.69 -6.47 -18.69
CA SER A 13 -17.53 -6.90 -17.92
C SER A 13 -16.30 -6.12 -18.35
N ILE A 14 -16.37 -4.79 -18.30
CA ILE A 14 -15.15 -3.98 -18.20
C ILE A 14 -14.68 -4.21 -16.75
N LEU A 15 -13.83 -5.23 -16.59
CA LEU A 15 -13.25 -5.63 -15.33
C LEU A 15 -12.27 -4.55 -14.87
N LEU A 16 -12.77 -3.56 -14.15
CA LEU A 16 -11.91 -2.66 -13.36
C LEU A 16 -11.52 -3.40 -12.09
N ILE A 17 -10.56 -4.33 -12.24
CA ILE A 17 -9.85 -4.90 -11.10
C ILE A 17 -8.80 -3.88 -10.71
N ALA A 18 -9.01 -3.22 -9.59
CA ALA A 18 -7.92 -2.66 -8.80
C ALA A 18 -8.38 -2.30 -7.37
N CYS A 19 -9.16 -3.18 -6.72
CA CYS A 19 -9.29 -3.14 -5.25
C CYS A 19 -7.93 -3.33 -4.57
N LYS A 20 -6.99 -3.97 -5.27
CA LYS A 20 -5.66 -4.32 -4.78
C LYS A 20 -4.60 -3.74 -5.71
N ALA A 21 -3.65 -3.00 -5.14
CA ALA A 21 -2.44 -2.61 -5.86
C ALA A 21 -1.63 -3.85 -6.25
N GLU A 22 -0.93 -3.78 -7.39
CA GLU A 22 0.10 -4.77 -7.74
C GLU A 22 1.22 -4.73 -6.69
N ILE A 23 1.64 -3.53 -6.32
CA ILE A 23 2.61 -3.29 -5.26
C ILE A 23 2.42 -1.89 -4.69
N VAL A 24 2.63 -1.75 -3.38
CA VAL A 24 2.84 -0.47 -2.70
C VAL A 24 4.29 -0.41 -2.26
N GLU A 25 5.06 0.52 -2.80
CA GLU A 25 6.43 0.80 -2.36
C GLU A 25 6.42 1.88 -1.28
N LEU A 26 7.09 1.64 -0.15
CA LEU A 26 7.23 2.59 0.96
C LEU A 26 8.70 2.95 1.15
N ASP A 27 9.04 4.24 1.12
CA ASP A 27 10.40 4.71 1.36
C ASP A 27 10.55 5.22 2.80
N ILE A 28 11.05 4.35 3.68
CA ILE A 28 11.14 4.59 5.12
C ILE A 28 12.58 4.91 5.50
N LYS A 29 12.80 6.00 6.24
CA LYS A 29 14.10 6.28 6.86
C LYS A 29 14.04 5.89 8.33
N ALA A 30 15.02 5.13 8.81
CA ALA A 30 15.05 4.67 10.21
C ALA A 30 15.02 5.84 11.21
N LYS A 31 15.62 6.99 10.87
CA LYS A 31 15.52 8.21 11.68
C LYS A 31 14.09 8.69 11.91
N ASP A 32 13.20 8.53 10.92
CA ASP A 32 11.81 8.99 10.99
C ASP A 32 11.00 8.02 11.88
N VAL A 33 11.37 6.74 11.87
CA VAL A 33 10.83 5.71 12.79
C VAL A 33 11.17 6.04 14.23
N PHE A 34 12.44 6.33 14.53
CA PHE A 34 12.87 6.62 15.90
C PHE A 34 12.33 7.96 16.40
N ALA A 35 12.25 8.98 15.54
CA ALA A 35 11.55 10.23 15.87
C ALA A 35 10.06 9.98 16.20
N ALA A 36 9.37 9.12 15.43
CA ALA A 36 7.99 8.75 15.71
C ALA A 36 7.83 7.99 17.02
N VAL A 37 8.81 7.14 17.40
CA VAL A 37 8.84 6.48 18.73
C VAL A 37 8.87 7.52 19.86
N ASP A 38 9.65 8.59 19.69
CA ASP A 38 9.73 9.71 20.63
C ASP A 38 8.49 10.64 20.60
N GLY A 39 7.52 10.34 19.72
CA GLY A 39 6.23 11.03 19.63
C GLY A 39 6.22 12.22 18.69
N GLU A 40 7.24 12.36 17.84
CA GLU A 40 7.24 13.33 16.74
C GLU A 40 6.32 12.83 15.61
N ASP A 41 5.48 13.71 15.08
CA ASP A 41 4.67 13.39 13.92
C ASP A 41 5.55 13.41 12.66
N GLY A 42 5.42 12.39 11.81
CA GLY A 42 6.17 12.27 10.58
C GLY A 42 5.33 11.76 9.42
N VAL A 43 5.90 11.84 8.23
CA VAL A 43 5.34 11.31 6.99
C VAL A 43 6.40 10.49 6.26
N ILE A 44 5.95 9.51 5.48
CA ILE A 44 6.77 8.71 4.59
C ILE A 44 6.20 8.75 3.18
N GLU A 45 7.08 8.68 2.20
CA GLU A 45 6.71 8.62 0.78
C GLU A 45 6.21 7.21 0.43
N PHE A 46 5.16 7.14 -0.37
CA PHE A 46 4.69 5.91 -0.98
C PHE A 46 4.46 6.06 -2.48
N GLU A 47 4.59 4.94 -3.18
CA GLU A 47 4.21 4.78 -4.58
C GLU A 47 3.34 3.52 -4.68
N ALA A 48 2.20 3.60 -5.36
CA ALA A 48 1.30 2.47 -5.54
C ALA A 48 0.94 2.31 -7.02
N GLN A 49 1.11 1.09 -7.53
CA GLN A 49 0.79 0.75 -8.91
C GLN A 49 -0.46 -0.14 -8.98
N PHE A 50 -1.39 0.23 -9.84
CA PHE A 50 -2.62 -0.52 -10.11
C PHE A 50 -2.75 -0.82 -11.60
N SER A 51 -2.68 -2.09 -11.96
CA SER A 51 -2.84 -2.52 -13.35
C SER A 51 -4.29 -2.85 -13.70
N ASN A 52 -4.77 -2.22 -14.77
CA ASN A 52 -6.11 -2.41 -15.30
C ASN A 52 -6.04 -3.01 -16.71
N PHE A 53 -7.00 -3.89 -17.01
CA PHE A 53 -7.13 -4.51 -18.33
C PHE A 53 -8.17 -3.79 -19.18
N GLY A 54 -7.91 -3.73 -20.48
CA GLY A 54 -8.82 -3.10 -21.46
C GLY A 54 -8.49 -1.64 -21.76
N GLU A 55 -9.19 -1.09 -22.74
CA GLU A 55 -8.91 0.26 -23.23
C GLU A 55 -9.35 1.32 -22.22
N LEU A 56 -8.55 2.38 -22.09
CA LEU A 56 -8.94 3.59 -21.39
C LEU A 56 -9.88 4.41 -22.28
N ASP A 57 -11.15 4.00 -22.32
CA ASP A 57 -12.22 4.71 -23.03
C ASP A 57 -12.79 5.90 -22.21
N GLU A 58 -13.84 6.57 -22.71
CA GLU A 58 -14.43 7.72 -22.00
C GLU A 58 -15.04 7.34 -20.64
N GLU A 59 -15.59 6.14 -20.51
CA GLU A 59 -16.20 5.67 -19.26
C GLU A 59 -15.11 5.35 -18.23
N ALA A 60 -14.07 4.61 -18.65
CA ALA A 60 -12.93 4.30 -17.80
C ALA A 60 -12.22 5.57 -17.31
N ARG A 61 -12.00 6.56 -18.20
CA ARG A 61 -11.43 7.86 -17.79
C ARG A 61 -12.29 8.56 -16.74
N ALA A 62 -13.60 8.62 -16.93
CA ALA A 62 -14.50 9.26 -15.97
C ALA A 62 -14.46 8.56 -14.59
N GLN A 63 -14.33 7.24 -14.57
CA GLN A 63 -14.18 6.48 -13.32
C GLN A 63 -12.83 6.75 -12.65
N VAL A 64 -11.73 6.80 -13.41
CA VAL A 64 -10.40 7.12 -12.90
C VAL A 64 -10.36 8.52 -12.30
N GLU A 65 -10.91 9.53 -12.98
CA GLU A 65 -11.05 10.89 -12.45
C GLU A 65 -11.89 10.93 -11.17
N ALA A 66 -12.99 10.16 -11.11
CA ALA A 66 -13.81 10.07 -9.90
C ALA A 66 -13.05 9.46 -8.72
N LEU A 67 -12.21 8.44 -8.98
CA LEU A 67 -11.36 7.81 -7.97
C LEU A 67 -10.29 8.76 -7.45
N GLU A 68 -9.58 9.46 -8.33
CA GLU A 68 -8.60 10.49 -7.96
C GLU A 68 -9.22 11.56 -7.04
N ASN A 69 -10.41 12.05 -7.40
CA ASN A 69 -11.16 13.03 -6.61
C ASN A 69 -11.65 12.49 -5.25
N ILE A 70 -11.74 11.18 -5.06
CA ILE A 70 -12.04 10.58 -3.77
C ILE A 70 -10.74 10.43 -2.98
N LEU A 71 -9.70 9.84 -3.57
CA LEU A 71 -8.42 9.58 -2.90
C LEU A 71 -7.80 10.84 -2.30
N THR A 72 -7.80 11.94 -3.07
CA THR A 72 -7.28 13.26 -2.64
C THR A 72 -8.02 13.90 -1.45
N LYS A 73 -9.19 13.37 -1.06
CA LYS A 73 -9.91 13.82 0.15
C LYS A 73 -9.43 13.11 1.42
N PHE A 74 -8.75 11.99 1.27
CA PHE A 74 -8.45 11.03 2.33
C PHE A 74 -6.96 10.73 2.47
N MET A 75 -6.17 11.11 1.47
CA MET A 75 -4.74 10.88 1.38
C MET A 75 -4.07 12.10 0.76
N GLU A 76 -2.82 12.36 1.17
CA GLU A 76 -1.96 13.34 0.53
C GLU A 76 -1.37 12.69 -0.72
N ILE A 77 -1.86 13.10 -1.90
CA ILE A 77 -1.44 12.59 -3.21
C ILE A 77 -0.65 13.70 -3.92
N ASP A 78 0.60 13.40 -4.23
CA ASP A 78 1.52 14.30 -4.94
C ASP A 78 1.52 14.04 -6.45
N GLY A 79 1.24 12.80 -6.85
CA GLY A 79 1.26 12.36 -8.25
C GLY A 79 0.14 11.36 -8.55
N PHE A 80 -0.51 11.56 -9.69
CA PHE A 80 -1.47 10.62 -10.26
C PHE A 80 -1.17 10.49 -11.75
N GLU A 81 -0.60 9.35 -12.16
CA GLU A 81 -0.18 9.10 -13.53
C GLU A 81 -0.93 7.91 -14.13
N ILE A 82 -1.19 7.99 -15.43
CA ILE A 82 -1.82 6.92 -16.20
C ILE A 82 -0.89 6.53 -17.34
N GLU A 83 -0.45 5.28 -17.35
CA GLU A 83 0.42 4.73 -18.40
C GLU A 83 -0.35 3.70 -19.22
N ASN A 84 -0.36 3.85 -20.55
CA ASN A 84 -1.00 2.83 -21.41
C ASN A 84 -0.04 1.66 -21.62
N THR A 85 -0.57 0.44 -21.51
CA THR A 85 0.15 -0.81 -21.74
C THR A 85 -0.44 -1.56 -22.92
N ASP A 86 0.25 -2.60 -23.40
CA ASP A 86 -0.26 -3.43 -24.50
C ASP A 86 -1.58 -4.15 -24.16
N MET A 87 -1.86 -4.35 -22.86
CA MET A 87 -3.03 -5.09 -22.37
C MET A 87 -4.07 -4.20 -21.65
N GLY A 88 -3.76 -2.93 -21.43
CA GLY A 88 -4.66 -1.97 -20.80
C GLY A 88 -3.94 -0.72 -20.36
N TYR A 89 -4.01 -0.40 -19.07
CA TYR A 89 -3.33 0.78 -18.53
C TYR A 89 -3.01 0.60 -17.04
N ASP A 90 -1.92 1.22 -16.61
CA ASP A 90 -1.51 1.30 -15.22
C ASP A 90 -1.86 2.67 -14.65
N ILE A 91 -2.24 2.68 -13.38
CA ILE A 91 -2.39 3.90 -12.57
C ILE A 91 -1.27 3.89 -11.54
N ILE A 92 -0.47 4.95 -11.50
CA ILE A 92 0.62 5.14 -10.56
C ILE A 92 0.23 6.29 -9.64
N LEU A 93 0.15 6.00 -8.34
CA LEU A 93 -0.13 6.98 -7.29
C LEU A 93 1.14 7.23 -6.49
N GLU A 94 1.54 8.48 -6.38
CA GLU A 94 2.62 8.93 -5.51
C GLU A 94 2.05 9.85 -4.44
N GLY A 95 2.54 9.73 -3.21
CA GLY A 95 2.11 10.61 -2.13
C GLY A 95 2.78 10.31 -0.81
N GLU A 96 2.18 10.83 0.25
CA GLU A 96 2.69 10.70 1.60
C GLU A 96 1.67 10.03 2.53
N MET A 97 2.15 9.21 3.46
CA MET A 97 1.33 8.67 4.54
C MET A 97 1.98 8.92 5.91
N PRO A 98 1.18 9.07 6.97
CA PRO A 98 1.71 9.32 8.30
C PRO A 98 2.52 8.14 8.87
N ILE A 99 3.48 8.47 9.72
CA ILE A 99 4.13 7.53 10.65
C ILE A 99 3.98 8.07 12.07
N SER A 100 3.51 7.24 13.00
CA SER A 100 3.23 7.67 14.37
C SER A 100 3.31 6.53 15.38
N ASN A 101 3.55 6.86 16.64
CA ASN A 101 3.42 5.92 17.77
C ASN A 101 2.00 5.87 18.37
N LYS A 102 1.06 6.59 17.75
CA LYS A 102 -0.35 6.61 18.13
C LYS A 102 -1.19 6.02 17.01
N LYS A 103 -2.37 5.50 17.38
CA LYS A 103 -3.41 5.23 16.40
C LYS A 103 -3.88 6.54 15.79
N LEU A 104 -4.02 6.55 14.47
CA LEU A 104 -4.48 7.70 13.70
C LEU A 104 -5.79 7.35 13.00
N ASP A 105 -6.59 8.36 12.72
CA ASP A 105 -7.80 8.23 11.92
C ASP A 105 -7.50 8.25 10.41
N ALA A 106 -6.22 8.25 10.00
CA ALA A 106 -5.79 8.28 8.60
C ALA A 106 -6.18 7.02 7.81
N THR A 107 -6.26 7.13 6.48
CA THR A 107 -6.56 5.99 5.60
C THR A 107 -5.55 4.86 5.77
N TYR A 108 -4.28 5.16 5.54
CA TYR A 108 -3.16 4.26 5.79
C TYR A 108 -2.10 5.01 6.58
N TYR A 109 -1.42 4.31 7.48
CA TYR A 109 -0.30 4.87 8.23
C TYR A 109 0.63 3.77 8.72
N ILE A 110 1.87 4.12 9.04
CA ILE A 110 2.79 3.24 9.76
C ILE A 110 2.64 3.49 11.25
N LEU A 111 2.23 2.46 11.98
CA LEU A 111 2.27 2.46 13.43
C LEU A 111 3.64 1.98 13.89
N VAL A 112 4.27 2.76 14.77
CA VAL A 112 5.51 2.37 15.47
C VAL A 112 5.20 2.10 16.94
N SER A 113 5.72 1.00 17.47
CA SER A 113 5.48 0.62 18.87
C SER A 113 6.68 -0.14 19.43
N SER A 114 6.81 -0.21 20.75
CA SER A 114 7.78 -1.11 21.36
C SER A 114 7.39 -2.56 21.08
N SER A 115 8.34 -3.39 20.68
CA SER A 115 8.12 -4.81 20.43
C SER A 115 7.83 -5.56 21.73
N GLU A 116 6.75 -6.34 21.74
CA GLU A 116 6.46 -7.29 22.82
C GLU A 116 7.26 -8.59 22.70
N LEU A 117 7.88 -8.84 21.54
CA LEU A 117 8.56 -10.10 21.20
C LEU A 117 10.08 -10.02 21.33
N PHE A 118 10.65 -8.84 21.06
CA PHE A 118 12.10 -8.64 20.97
C PHE A 118 12.53 -7.42 21.78
N ASP A 119 13.32 -7.65 22.84
CA ASP A 119 13.66 -6.60 23.80
C ASP A 119 14.51 -5.48 23.18
N GLY A 120 14.07 -4.24 23.40
CA GLY A 120 14.66 -3.03 22.85
C GLY A 120 14.45 -2.84 21.34
N TYR A 121 13.59 -3.63 20.68
CA TYR A 121 13.20 -3.40 19.30
C TYR A 121 11.93 -2.56 19.22
N THR A 122 11.87 -1.71 18.21
CA THR A 122 10.66 -1.06 17.71
C THR A 122 10.03 -1.95 16.65
N PHE A 123 8.72 -2.18 16.76
CA PHE A 123 7.91 -2.83 15.74
C PHE A 123 7.23 -1.79 14.85
N LEU A 124 7.33 -1.99 13.53
CA LEU A 124 6.66 -1.19 12.51
C LEU A 124 5.63 -2.07 11.84
N GLU A 125 4.42 -1.55 11.67
CA GLU A 125 3.35 -2.22 10.95
C GLU A 125 2.51 -1.23 10.15
N LEU A 126 2.14 -1.61 8.93
CA LEU A 126 1.15 -0.90 8.15
C LEU A 126 -0.24 -1.11 8.77
N LYS A 127 -0.98 -0.02 8.97
CA LYS A 127 -2.32 -0.01 9.54
C LYS A 127 -3.27 0.85 8.72
N THR A 128 -4.54 0.58 8.91
CA THR A 128 -5.64 1.47 8.54
C THR A 128 -6.23 2.15 9.77
N GLY A 129 -6.77 3.34 9.56
CA GLY A 129 -7.53 4.11 10.55
C GLY A 129 -8.99 4.28 10.15
N ASP A 130 -9.72 5.14 10.85
CA ASP A 130 -11.15 5.33 10.65
C ASP A 130 -11.49 5.85 9.22
N ASP A 131 -10.62 6.67 8.62
CA ASP A 131 -10.81 7.19 7.26
C ASP A 131 -10.73 6.12 6.18
N PHE A 132 -10.09 4.97 6.43
CA PHE A 132 -10.10 3.86 5.48
C PHE A 132 -11.52 3.37 5.21
N ASN A 133 -12.34 3.24 6.25
CA ASN A 133 -13.74 2.82 6.08
C ASN A 133 -14.54 3.88 5.31
N ASN A 134 -14.26 5.16 5.53
CA ASN A 134 -14.90 6.25 4.81
C ASN A 134 -14.51 6.26 3.33
N LEU A 135 -13.23 6.09 3.02
CA LEU A 135 -12.70 5.93 1.67
C LEU A 135 -13.37 4.73 0.98
N SER A 136 -13.32 3.57 1.63
CA SER A 136 -13.86 2.32 1.10
C SER A 136 -15.35 2.42 0.77
N ASN A 137 -16.13 3.08 1.63
CA ASN A 137 -17.55 3.34 1.37
C ASN A 137 -17.77 4.25 0.15
N GLN A 138 -16.97 5.31 -0.01
CA GLN A 138 -17.12 6.22 -1.17
C GLN A 138 -16.71 5.56 -2.48
N MET A 139 -15.61 4.80 -2.50
CA MET A 139 -15.18 4.06 -3.69
C MET A 139 -16.19 2.98 -4.06
N SER A 140 -16.71 2.24 -3.07
CA SER A 140 -17.74 1.21 -3.27
C SER A 140 -19.06 1.76 -3.84
N ALA A 141 -19.36 3.03 -3.57
CA ALA A 141 -20.55 3.70 -4.10
C ALA A 141 -20.44 4.01 -5.60
N ILE A 142 -19.23 4.15 -6.14
CA ILE A 142 -18.99 4.18 -7.59
C ILE A 142 -19.20 2.78 -8.14
N ASN A 143 -18.46 1.81 -7.60
CA ASN A 143 -18.57 0.40 -7.94
C ASN A 143 -18.00 -0.43 -6.78
N PHE A 144 -18.73 -1.44 -6.33
CA PHE A 144 -18.32 -2.30 -5.21
C PHE A 144 -16.95 -2.96 -5.44
N MET A 145 -16.55 -3.16 -6.70
CA MET A 145 -15.24 -3.74 -7.09
C MET A 145 -14.07 -2.78 -6.88
N LEU A 146 -14.33 -1.50 -6.62
CA LEU A 146 -13.31 -0.46 -6.38
C LEU A 146 -13.02 -0.24 -4.89
N SER A 147 -13.68 -0.96 -3.99
CA SER A 147 -13.34 -0.94 -2.57
C SER A 147 -11.86 -1.33 -2.38
N PRO A 148 -11.04 -0.55 -1.68
CA PRO A 148 -9.64 -0.88 -1.48
C PRO A 148 -9.47 -2.02 -0.48
N ASP A 149 -8.49 -2.90 -0.72
CA ASP A 149 -8.02 -3.87 0.25
C ASP A 149 -7.30 -3.17 1.41
N GLU A 150 -7.52 -3.64 2.64
CA GLU A 150 -6.83 -3.08 3.82
C GLU A 150 -5.31 -3.27 3.74
N PHE A 151 -4.88 -4.36 3.10
CA PHE A 151 -3.48 -4.71 2.95
C PHE A 151 -3.15 -5.06 1.51
N HIS A 152 -2.13 -4.39 0.99
CA HIS A 152 -1.59 -4.61 -0.34
C HIS A 152 -0.26 -5.37 -0.29
N PRO A 153 0.15 -6.04 -1.38
CA PRO A 153 1.53 -6.42 -1.56
C PRO A 153 2.39 -5.17 -1.36
N THR A 154 3.39 -5.27 -0.49
CA THR A 154 4.14 -4.09 -0.04
C THR A 154 5.63 -4.34 -0.17
N LYS A 155 6.37 -3.35 -0.66
CA LYS A 155 7.82 -3.33 -0.68
C LYS A 155 8.32 -2.17 0.17
N ILE A 156 8.98 -2.48 1.27
CA ILE A 156 9.58 -1.47 2.15
C ILE A 156 11.03 -1.25 1.74
N LYS A 157 11.36 -0.03 1.31
CA LYS A 157 12.72 0.47 1.11
C LYS A 157 13.16 1.15 2.40
N LEU A 158 13.89 0.44 3.26
CA LEU A 158 14.37 0.98 4.52
C LEU A 158 15.79 1.55 4.36
N LYS A 159 15.96 2.83 4.68
CA LYS A 159 17.25 3.53 4.72
C LYS A 159 17.70 3.80 6.15
N GLY A 160 18.92 3.42 6.50
CA GLY A 160 19.47 3.59 7.85
C GLY A 160 20.99 3.50 7.90
N LYS A 161 21.56 3.83 9.05
CA LYS A 161 22.98 3.66 9.35
C LYS A 161 23.11 3.02 10.72
N ASP A 162 23.78 1.88 10.77
CA ASP A 162 23.98 1.08 11.97
C ASP A 162 22.67 0.70 12.70
N VAL A 163 21.67 0.26 11.93
CA VAL A 163 20.36 -0.13 12.48
C VAL A 163 20.19 -1.64 12.40
N GLN A 164 19.97 -2.30 13.53
CA GLN A 164 19.61 -3.72 13.56
C GLN A 164 18.18 -3.91 13.07
N VAL A 165 17.95 -4.96 12.28
CA VAL A 165 16.61 -5.33 11.81
C VAL A 165 16.34 -6.81 11.96
N LEU A 166 15.08 -7.11 12.30
CA LEU A 166 14.50 -8.45 12.21
C LEU A 166 13.28 -8.39 11.29
N ILE A 167 13.25 -9.25 10.28
CA ILE A 167 12.22 -9.20 9.23
C ILE A 167 11.63 -10.60 9.04
N PRO A 168 10.34 -10.80 9.34
CA PRO A 168 9.67 -12.07 9.11
C PRO A 168 9.22 -12.23 7.65
N ALA A 169 9.32 -13.44 7.13
CA ALA A 169 8.72 -13.91 5.87
C ALA A 169 8.80 -12.88 4.72
N THR A 170 10.01 -12.54 4.29
CA THR A 170 10.24 -11.49 3.29
C THR A 170 11.04 -12.01 2.08
N GLU A 171 10.94 -11.31 0.96
CA GLU A 171 11.90 -11.45 -0.13
C GLU A 171 12.84 -10.25 -0.18
N ILE A 172 14.15 -10.51 -0.23
CA ILE A 172 15.20 -9.51 -0.38
C ILE A 172 16.07 -9.94 -1.57
N ASP A 173 16.23 -9.04 -2.55
CA ASP A 173 17.01 -9.27 -3.78
C ASP A 173 16.62 -10.58 -4.51
N GLY A 174 15.31 -10.86 -4.61
CA GLY A 174 14.78 -12.05 -5.29
C GLY A 174 14.93 -13.36 -4.50
N LYS A 175 15.42 -13.30 -3.25
CA LYS A 175 15.55 -14.47 -2.38
C LYS A 175 14.59 -14.39 -1.21
N ALA A 176 13.81 -15.46 -1.04
CA ALA A 176 12.90 -15.61 0.09
C ALA A 176 13.65 -15.96 1.39
N TYR A 177 13.23 -15.32 2.48
CA TYR A 177 13.70 -15.54 3.84
C TYR A 177 12.49 -15.81 4.74
N LEU A 178 12.51 -16.93 5.47
CA LEU A 178 11.52 -17.16 6.53
C LEU A 178 11.69 -16.13 7.65
N PHE A 179 12.94 -15.78 7.96
CA PHE A 179 13.31 -14.77 8.93
C PHE A 179 14.69 -14.23 8.54
N TYR A 180 14.85 -12.92 8.53
CA TYR A 180 16.10 -12.24 8.26
C TYR A 180 16.51 -11.42 9.48
N GLU A 181 17.79 -11.52 9.86
CA GLU A 181 18.44 -10.66 10.84
C GLU A 181 19.64 -10.00 10.16
N GLY A 182 19.82 -8.70 10.38
CA GLY A 182 20.95 -7.97 9.80
C GLY A 182 21.13 -6.56 10.35
N VAL A 183 22.19 -5.90 9.92
CA VAL A 183 22.47 -4.50 10.22
C VAL A 183 22.42 -3.70 8.93
N ILE A 184 21.59 -2.67 8.91
CA ILE A 184 21.42 -1.76 7.77
C ILE A 184 22.48 -0.66 7.84
N ASN A 185 23.29 -0.59 6.79
CA ASN A 185 24.25 0.47 6.53
C ASN A 185 24.10 0.97 5.10
N GLY A 186 23.05 1.77 4.86
CA GLY A 186 22.63 2.18 3.52
C GLY A 186 21.13 2.00 3.33
N ARG A 187 20.73 1.22 2.33
CA ARG A 187 19.33 0.91 2.02
C ARG A 187 19.17 -0.60 1.82
N ILE A 188 18.05 -1.15 2.30
CA ILE A 188 17.59 -2.51 2.00
C ILE A 188 16.16 -2.43 1.45
N SER A 189 15.82 -3.30 0.51
CA SER A 189 14.46 -3.42 -0.03
C SER A 189 13.89 -4.78 0.33
N MET A 190 12.70 -4.80 0.91
CA MET A 190 12.07 -5.99 1.48
C MET A 190 10.66 -6.09 0.95
N LYS A 191 10.32 -7.19 0.29
CA LYS A 191 9.00 -7.43 -0.28
C LYS A 191 8.18 -8.34 0.62
N PHE A 192 6.92 -7.98 0.84
CA PHE A 192 5.93 -8.68 1.65
C PHE A 192 4.68 -8.87 0.77
N GLU A 193 4.43 -10.09 0.31
CA GLU A 193 3.34 -10.37 -0.62
C GLU A 193 2.70 -11.72 -0.32
N GLY A 194 1.37 -11.76 -0.46
CA GLY A 194 0.58 -12.98 -0.51
C GLY A 194 0.36 -13.65 0.84
N GLY A 195 -0.61 -14.57 0.83
CA GLY A 195 -0.85 -15.49 1.95
C GLY A 195 -1.25 -14.77 3.23
N VAL A 196 -0.33 -14.70 4.19
CA VAL A 196 -0.59 -14.05 5.49
C VAL A 196 -0.56 -12.53 5.39
N PHE A 197 0.23 -11.96 4.47
CA PHE A 197 0.38 -10.51 4.35
C PHE A 197 -0.88 -9.83 3.83
N ASP A 198 -1.71 -10.56 3.09
CA ASP A 198 -3.05 -10.11 2.67
C ASP A 198 -4.01 -9.89 3.85
N LYS A 199 -3.63 -10.31 5.08
CA LYS A 199 -4.44 -10.21 6.30
C LYS A 199 -3.79 -9.42 7.43
N THR A 200 -2.48 -9.22 7.37
CA THR A 200 -1.72 -8.57 8.45
C THR A 200 -1.03 -7.29 8.01
N GLY A 201 -0.82 -7.10 6.70
CA GLY A 201 0.06 -6.07 6.17
C GLY A 201 1.53 -6.39 6.39
N ALA A 202 2.40 -5.55 5.82
CA ALA A 202 3.83 -5.60 6.02
C ALA A 202 4.23 -5.12 7.41
N GLY A 203 5.27 -5.74 7.98
CA GLY A 203 5.83 -5.31 9.26
C GLY A 203 7.23 -5.86 9.51
N LEU A 204 7.99 -5.14 10.32
CA LEU A 204 9.38 -5.48 10.66
C LEU A 204 9.80 -4.86 11.99
N PHE A 205 10.93 -5.30 12.51
CA PHE A 205 11.49 -4.80 13.76
C PHE A 205 12.81 -4.06 13.51
N LEU A 206 13.01 -2.93 14.20
CA LEU A 206 14.21 -2.10 14.13
C LEU A 206 14.77 -1.86 15.53
N LYS A 207 16.08 -1.69 15.64
CA LYS A 207 16.75 -1.28 16.87
C LYS A 207 17.97 -0.42 16.57
N GLU A 208 18.16 0.66 17.33
CA GLU A 208 19.41 1.42 17.31
C GLU A 208 20.54 0.59 17.93
N ASN A 209 21.71 0.58 17.28
CA ASN A 209 22.94 0.02 17.84
C ASN A 209 23.62 0.95 18.84
#